data_AF-A0A7X3MU80-F1
#
_entry.id   AF-A0A7X3MU80-F1
#
_cell.length_a   1.000
_cell.length_b   1.000
_cell.length_c   1.000
_cell.angle_alpha   90.00
_cell.angle_beta   90.00
_cell.angle_gamma   90.00
#
_symmetry.space_group_name_H-M   'P 1'
#
loop_
_entity.id
_entity.type
_entity.pdbx_description
1 polymer ?
#
loop_
_entity_poly.entity_id
_entity_poly.type
_entity_poly.pdbx_seq_one_letter_code
_entity_poly.pdbx_strand_id
1 'polypeptide(L)' 'MLNACMAASRLCGEECERHAGMHEHCRVCADACRRCEQACQQALNNMGARH' A
#
# COMPACT_ATOMS: atom_id res chain seq x y z
N MET A 1 10.06 -9.62 -5.16
CA MET A 1 8.64 -9.34 -5.47
C MET A 1 7.96 -8.41 -4.47
N LEU A 2 8.02 -8.66 -3.15
CA LEU A 2 7.34 -7.80 -2.16
C LEU A 2 7.76 -6.33 -2.17
N ASN A 3 9.05 -6.01 -2.35
CA ASN A 3 9.50 -4.63 -2.49
C ASN A 3 8.81 -3.88 -3.65
N ALA A 4 8.60 -4.56 -4.78
CA ALA A 4 7.92 -3.97 -5.94
C ALA A 4 6.42 -3.78 -5.68
N CYS A 5 5.76 -4.75 -5.04
CA CYS A 5 4.36 -4.62 -4.63
C CYS A 5 4.18 -3.46 -3.66
N MET A 6 5.04 -3.36 -2.64
CA MET A 6 5.02 -2.27 -1.66
C MET A 6 5.17 -0.90 -2.33
N ALA A 7 6.12 -0.77 -3.26
CA ALA A 7 6.32 0.47 -4.01
C ALA A 7 5.10 0.82 -4.89
N ALA A 8 4.50 -0.16 -5.56
CA ALA A 8 3.30 0.04 -6.37
C ALA A 8 2.09 0.44 -5.51
N SER A 9 1.88 -0.22 -4.37
CA SER A 9 0.81 0.12 -3.42
C SER A 9 1.00 1.53 -2.86
N ARG A 10 2.23 1.94 -2.52
CA ARG A 10 2.51 3.30 -2.05
C ARG A 10 2.15 4.35 -3.10
N LEU A 11 2.66 4.20 -4.33
CA LEU A 11 2.38 5.14 -5.43
C LEU A 11 0.89 5.21 -5.77
N CYS A 12 0.21 4.06 -5.82
CA CYS A 12 -1.23 4.01 -6.09
C CYS A 12 -2.04 4.68 -4.97
N GLY A 13 -1.67 4.43 -3.71
CA GLY A 13 -2.30 5.03 -2.54
C GLY A 13 -2.16 6.56 -2.53
N GLU A 14 -0.94 7.06 -2.75
CA GLU A 14 -0.65 8.51 -2.84
C GLU A 14 -1.51 9.19 -3.92
N GLU A 15 -1.63 8.60 -5.11
CA GLU A 15 -2.44 9.17 -6.18
C GLU A 15 -3.96 9.07 -5.90
N CYS A 16 -4.41 8.00 -5.26
CA CYS A 16 -5.82 7.86 -4.87
C CYS A 16 -6.22 8.84 -3.76
N GLU A 17 -5.32 9.15 -2.82
CA GLU A 17 -5.59 10.11 -1.74
C GLU A 17 -5.85 11.52 -2.27
N ARG A 18 -5.15 11.93 -3.33
CA ARG A 18 -5.37 13.21 -4.00
C ARG A 18 -6.80 13.36 -4.54
N HIS A 19 -7.47 12.24 -4.82
CA HIS A 19 -8.83 12.20 -5.35
C HIS A 19 -9.90 11.82 -4.31
N ALA A 20 -9.52 11.44 -3.09
CA ALA A 20 -10.43 10.89 -2.09
C ALA A 20 -11.52 11.88 -1.61
N GLY A 21 -11.29 13.19 -1.74
CA GLY A 21 -12.31 14.21 -1.46
C GLY A 21 -13.32 14.42 -2.58
N MET A 22 -13.04 13.93 -3.80
CA MET A 22 -13.89 14.07 -4.98
C MET A 22 -14.62 12.77 -5.33
N HIS A 23 -13.98 11.63 -5.06
CA HIS A 23 -14.44 10.32 -5.50
C HIS A 23 -14.38 9.31 -4.36
N GLU A 24 -15.54 8.77 -3.98
CA GLU A 24 -15.64 7.76 -2.92
C GLU A 24 -14.81 6.51 -3.21
N HIS A 25 -14.78 6.06 -4.47
CA HIS A 25 -13.97 4.90 -4.86
C HIS A 25 -12.47 5.13 -4.65
N CYS A 26 -11.98 6.37 -4.81
CA CYS A 26 -10.59 6.70 -4.56
C CYS A 26 -10.25 6.61 -3.07
N ARG A 27 -11.17 6.98 -2.17
CA ARG A 27 -10.99 6.79 -0.72
C ARG A 27 -10.84 5.32 -0.36
N VAL A 28 -11.68 4.45 -0.91
CA VAL A 28 -11.61 2.99 -0.68
C VAL A 28 -10.32 2.40 -1.26
N CYS A 29 -9.93 2.83 -2.46
CA CYS A 29 -8.70 2.38 -3.11
C CYS A 29 -7.45 2.79 -2.31
N ALA A 30 -7.38 4.05 -1.85
CA ALA A 30 -6.30 4.55 -1.01
C ALA A 30 -6.14 3.73 0.29
N ASP A 31 -7.23 3.45 0.98
CA ASP A 31 -7.23 2.65 2.20
C ASP A 31 -6.78 1.19 1.94
N ALA A 32 -7.23 0.59 0.83
CA ALA A 32 -6.77 -0.74 0.42
C ALA A 32 -5.26 -0.75 0.09
N CYS A 33 -4.75 0.29 -0.57
CA CYS A 33 -3.35 0.44 -0.90
C CYS A 33 -2.48 0.57 0.36
N ARG A 34 -2.89 1.41 1.32
CA ARG A 34 -2.23 1.56 2.63
C ARG A 34 -2.15 0.23 3.38
N ARG A 35 -3.24 -0.54 3.41
CA ARG A 35 -3.27 -1.87 4.03
C ARG A 35 -2.33 -2.86 3.33
N CYS A 36 -2.27 -2.82 2.00
CA CYS A 36 -1.37 -3.68 1.22
C CYS A 36 0.11 -3.32 1.44
N GLU A 37 0.44 -2.03 1.47
CA GLU A 37 1.79 -1.54 1.78
C GLU A 37 2.26 -2.02 3.15
N GLN A 38 1.44 -1.86 4.19
CA GLN A 38 1.73 -2.33 5.55
C GLN A 38 1.93 -3.86 5.60
N ALA A 39 1.08 -4.63 4.92
CA ALA A 39 1.22 -6.08 4.86
C ALA A 39 2.52 -6.51 4.15
N CYS A 40 2.90 -5.84 3.06
CA CYS A 40 4.17 -6.09 2.38
C CYS A 40 5.37 -5.78 3.28
N GLN A 41 5.34 -4.65 3.99
CA GLN A 41 6.38 -4.27 4.94
C GLN A 41 6.51 -5.29 6.09
N GLN A 42 5.39 -5.73 6.66
CA GLN A 42 5.38 -6.76 7.71
C GLN A 42 5.95 -8.09 7.20
N ALA A 43 5.56 -8.51 6.00
CA ALA A 43 6.06 -9.74 5.39
C ALA A 43 7.58 -9.66 5.11
N LEU A 44 8.08 -8.51 4.60
CA LEU A 44 9.51 -8.26 4.43
C LEU A 44 10.27 -8.34 5.76
N ASN A 45 9.75 -7.70 6.80
CA ASN A 45 10.36 -7.74 8.14
C ASN A 45 10.40 -9.17 8.71
N ASN A 46 9.31 -9.93 8.56
CA ASN A 46 9.24 -11.31 9.04
C ASN A 46 10.16 -12.27 8.28
N MET A 47 10.41 -12.02 7.00
CA MET A 47 11.41 -12.77 6.24
C MET A 47 12.83 -12.42 6.67
N GLY A 48 13.11 -11.14 6.99
CA GLY A 48 14.41 -10.71 7.50
C GLY A 48 14.70 -11.18 8.94
N ALA A 49 13.67 -11.32 9.77
CA ALA A 49 13.76 -11.78 11.16
C ALA A 49 13.87 -13.32 11.31
N ARG A 50 13.85 -14.08 10.21
CA ARG A 50 13.98 -15.55 10.18
C ARG A 50 15.43 -16.04 9.98
N HIS A 51 16.42 -15.20 10.27
CA HIS A 51 17.84 -15.54 10.23
C HIS A 51 18.43 -15.68 11.63
#